data_AF-A0A373N9V7-F1
#
_entry.id   AF-A0A373N9V7-F1
#
_cell.length_a   1.000
_cell.length_b   1.000
_cell.length_c   1.000
_cell.angle_alpha   90.00
_cell.angle_beta   90.00
_cell.angle_gamma   90.00
#
_symmetry.space_group_name_H-M   'P 1'
#
loop_
_entity.id
_entity.type
_entity.pdbx_description
1 polymer ?
#
loop_
_entity_poly.entity_id
_entity_poly.type
_entity_poly.pdbx_seq_one_letter_code
_entity_poly.pdbx_strand_id
1 'polypeptide(L)'
;MKVCIVAEGCYPYVVGGVSGWINSLIQSFPNIEFILLTIIANRSSRGKFVYELPKNVTQVYEVYLEDCEWNNGKKRQKNRKHIRLSKKEYAEMLNMVLNRKTDWNILFDLFQRKNLSIDDLLMGPDFFQIARECYNRKYSGIIFSDFLWTLRSIYLPMFWVLKMNIPKADLYHCVATGYAGVLGSMAVHFHDSSLLISEHGIYTREREEELIKAEWVKGAYKNIWIEQFKKMSLLAYEKADIVTCLYARARLLQMELPG
;
A
#
# COMPACT_ATOMS: atom_id res chain seq x y z
N MET A 1 -18.33 14.93 -11.65
CA MET A 1 -17.12 14.76 -10.84
C MET A 1 -17.31 13.55 -9.94
N LYS A 2 -16.38 12.60 -10.01
CA LYS A 2 -16.32 11.38 -9.20
C LYS A 2 -15.09 11.43 -8.31
N VAL A 3 -15.28 11.27 -7.01
CA VAL A 3 -14.20 11.27 -6.01
C VAL A 3 -14.03 9.86 -5.43
N CYS A 4 -12.82 9.33 -5.46
CA CYS A 4 -12.47 8.09 -4.78
C CYS A 4 -11.84 8.40 -3.43
N ILE A 5 -12.54 8.07 -2.33
CA ILE A 5 -11.93 8.10 -1.00
C ILE A 5 -11.13 6.82 -0.80
N VAL A 6 -9.83 6.96 -0.55
CA VAL A 6 -8.94 5.83 -0.25
C VAL A 6 -8.68 5.78 1.25
N ALA A 7 -9.21 4.76 1.91
CA ALA A 7 -9.25 4.65 3.37
C ALA A 7 -8.55 3.38 3.87
N GLU A 8 -7.56 3.53 4.74
CA GLU A 8 -6.81 2.41 5.33
C GLU A 8 -7.27 2.15 6.78
N GLY A 9 -7.80 0.94 7.03
CA GLY A 9 -8.13 0.48 8.38
C GLY A 9 -9.22 1.28 9.11
N CYS A 10 -9.99 2.11 8.40
CA CYS A 10 -10.98 3.00 8.99
C CYS A 10 -12.37 2.87 8.32
N TYR A 11 -12.84 3.88 7.60
CA TYR A 11 -14.18 3.92 7.02
C TYR A 11 -14.33 2.87 5.90
N PRO A 12 -15.48 2.18 5.79
CA PRO A 12 -16.68 2.23 6.65
C PRO A 12 -16.72 1.09 7.69
N TYR A 13 -15.56 0.57 8.12
CA TYR A 13 -15.44 -0.64 8.94
C TYR A 13 -15.20 -0.39 10.43
N VAL A 14 -14.58 0.73 10.77
CA VAL A 14 -14.20 1.05 12.15
C VAL A 14 -14.83 2.37 12.55
N VAL A 15 -15.51 2.41 13.70
CA VAL A 15 -15.98 3.66 14.30
C VAL A 15 -14.78 4.41 14.88
N GLY A 16 -14.60 5.66 14.48
CA GLY A 16 -13.49 6.48 14.95
C GLY A 16 -13.49 7.88 14.33
N GLY A 17 -12.57 8.74 14.78
CA GLY A 17 -12.51 10.15 14.35
C GLY A 17 -12.34 10.31 12.84
N VAL A 18 -11.43 9.55 12.22
CA VAL A 18 -11.21 9.60 10.76
C VAL A 18 -12.43 9.10 10.01
N SER A 19 -13.04 7.98 10.45
CA SER A 19 -14.24 7.44 9.79
C SER A 19 -15.44 8.38 9.89
N GLY A 20 -15.64 9.00 11.06
CA GLY A 20 -16.67 10.02 11.24
C GLY A 20 -16.43 11.24 10.36
N TRP A 21 -15.17 11.69 10.23
CA TRP A 21 -14.81 12.79 9.33
C TRP A 21 -15.08 12.45 7.87
N ILE A 22 -14.68 11.26 7.39
CA ILE A 22 -14.97 10.81 6.01
C ILE A 22 -16.48 10.80 5.76
N ASN A 23 -17.26 10.25 6.70
CA ASN A 23 -18.71 10.18 6.58
C ASN A 23 -19.33 11.58 6.47
N SER A 24 -18.93 12.51 7.35
CA SER A 24 -19.41 13.90 7.33
C SER A 24 -18.97 14.65 6.07
N LEU A 25 -17.75 14.39 5.57
CA LEU A 25 -17.26 14.96 4.32
C LEU A 25 -18.17 14.54 3.15
N ILE A 26 -18.43 13.25 2.99
CA ILE A 26 -19.28 12.72 1.90
C ILE A 26 -20.70 13.31 1.99
N GLN A 27 -21.27 13.39 3.19
CA GLN A 27 -22.61 13.95 3.41
C GLN A 27 -22.69 15.46 3.13
N SER A 28 -21.59 16.19 3.31
CA SER A 28 -21.54 17.63 3.03
C SER A 28 -21.55 17.96 1.53
N PHE A 29 -21.29 16.99 0.66
CA PHE A 29 -21.27 17.14 -0.79
C PHE A 29 -22.26 16.20 -1.49
N PRO A 30 -23.59 16.35 -1.28
CA PRO A 30 -24.59 15.42 -1.78
C PRO A 30 -24.68 15.34 -3.32
N ASN A 31 -24.20 16.38 -4.02
CA ASN A 31 -24.20 16.45 -5.48
C ASN A 31 -22.95 15.85 -6.14
N ILE A 32 -21.98 15.36 -5.35
CA ILE A 32 -20.76 14.72 -5.83
C ILE A 32 -20.88 13.21 -5.66
N GLU A 33 -20.51 12.47 -6.69
CA GLU A 33 -20.43 11.01 -6.64
C GLU A 33 -19.16 10.59 -5.90
N PHE A 34 -19.30 9.75 -4.89
CA PHE A 34 -18.20 9.14 -4.16
C PHE A 34 -18.12 7.64 -4.42
N ILE A 35 -16.89 7.14 -4.53
CA ILE A 35 -16.59 5.71 -4.43
C ILE A 35 -15.59 5.50 -3.30
N LEU A 36 -15.65 4.35 -2.65
CA LEU A 36 -14.72 4.00 -1.59
C LEU A 36 -13.72 2.96 -2.09
N LEU A 37 -12.45 3.16 -1.78
CA LEU A 37 -11.39 2.17 -1.93
C LEU A 37 -10.80 1.91 -0.55
N THR A 38 -11.24 0.82 0.08
CA THR A 38 -10.97 0.55 1.50
C THR A 38 -9.94 -0.55 1.64
N ILE A 39 -8.85 -0.27 2.34
CA ILE A 39 -7.80 -1.24 2.65
C ILE A 39 -8.09 -1.83 4.03
N ILE A 40 -8.23 -3.15 4.08
CA ILE A 40 -8.54 -3.91 5.29
C ILE A 40 -7.63 -5.13 5.42
N ALA A 41 -7.50 -5.67 6.63
CA ALA A 41 -6.56 -6.75 6.90
C ALA A 41 -6.88 -8.00 6.05
N ASN A 42 -8.10 -8.52 6.14
CA ASN A 42 -8.50 -9.75 5.45
C ASN A 42 -10.00 -9.79 5.14
N ARG A 43 -10.40 -10.84 4.41
CA ARG A 43 -11.78 -11.01 3.89
C ARG A 43 -12.84 -11.26 4.97
N SER A 44 -12.47 -11.51 6.23
CA SER A 44 -13.44 -11.80 7.29
C SER A 44 -14.41 -10.65 7.59
N SER A 45 -13.97 -9.41 7.33
CA SER A 45 -14.76 -8.19 7.50
C SER A 45 -15.53 -7.79 6.24
N ARG A 46 -15.40 -8.53 5.13
CA ARG A 46 -15.96 -8.15 3.83
C ARG A 46 -17.45 -7.76 3.91
N GLY A 47 -17.76 -6.53 3.48
CA GLY A 47 -19.12 -5.98 3.41
C GLY A 47 -19.80 -5.76 4.78
N LYS A 48 -19.11 -5.97 5.90
CA LYS A 48 -19.63 -5.75 7.25
C LYS A 48 -19.43 -4.31 7.69
N PHE A 49 -20.11 -3.39 7.01
CA PHE A 49 -20.01 -1.96 7.31
C PHE A 49 -20.67 -1.64 8.66
N VAL A 50 -20.02 -0.76 9.43
CA VAL A 50 -20.58 -0.24 10.70
C VAL A 50 -21.28 1.11 10.50
N TYR A 51 -21.21 1.67 9.29
CA TYR A 51 -21.87 2.90 8.88
C TYR A 51 -22.96 2.61 7.86
N GLU A 52 -24.05 3.37 7.92
CA GLU A 52 -24.97 3.51 6.80
C GLU A 52 -24.32 4.42 5.75
N LEU A 53 -24.11 3.89 4.54
CA LEU A 53 -23.45 4.64 3.48
C LEU A 53 -24.39 5.69 2.88
N PRO A 54 -23.94 6.96 2.75
CA PRO A 54 -24.71 8.00 2.07
C PRO A 54 -25.11 7.60 0.64
N LYS A 55 -26.26 8.08 0.16
CA LYS A 55 -26.80 7.74 -1.17
C LYS A 55 -25.88 8.11 -2.34
N ASN A 56 -25.00 9.09 -2.15
CA ASN A 56 -24.02 9.52 -3.13
C ASN A 56 -22.73 8.68 -3.11
N VAL A 57 -22.64 7.64 -2.26
CA VAL A 57 -21.63 6.58 -2.35
C VAL A 57 -22.15 5.49 -3.28
N THR A 58 -21.62 5.41 -4.49
CA THR A 58 -22.15 4.49 -5.52
C THR A 58 -21.49 3.12 -5.51
N GLN A 59 -20.23 3.04 -5.05
CA GLN A 59 -19.44 1.81 -5.09
C GLN A 59 -18.46 1.72 -3.91
N VAL A 60 -18.21 0.49 -3.47
CA VAL A 60 -17.18 0.17 -2.47
C VAL A 60 -16.28 -0.91 -3.02
N TYR A 61 -14.99 -0.63 -3.08
CA TYR A 61 -13.92 -1.52 -3.48
C TYR A 61 -13.06 -1.84 -2.27
N GLU A 62 -12.63 -3.09 -2.16
CA GLU A 62 -11.91 -3.59 -1.00
C GLU A 62 -10.57 -4.18 -1.42
N VAL A 63 -9.50 -3.77 -0.72
CA VAL A 63 -8.17 -4.36 -0.82
C VAL A 63 -7.89 -5.10 0.47
N TYR A 64 -7.39 -6.34 0.36
CA TYR A 64 -7.07 -7.19 1.49
C TYR A 64 -5.54 -7.34 1.59
N LEU A 65 -4.98 -7.00 2.75
CA LEU A 65 -3.52 -7.04 2.97
C LEU A 65 -3.00 -8.47 3.20
N GLU A 66 -3.82 -9.33 3.81
CA GLU A 66 -3.55 -10.74 4.10
C GLU A 66 -4.40 -11.63 3.18
N ASP A 67 -4.35 -11.36 1.87
CA ASP A 67 -5.05 -12.19 0.89
C ASP A 67 -4.19 -13.38 0.46
N CYS A 68 -4.85 -14.36 -0.14
CA CYS A 68 -4.21 -15.47 -0.79
C CYS A 68 -4.86 -15.69 -2.17
N GLU A 69 -4.09 -16.22 -3.11
CA GLU A 69 -4.68 -16.57 -4.41
C GLU A 69 -5.60 -17.78 -4.24
N TRP A 70 -6.90 -17.52 -4.14
CA TRP A 70 -7.94 -18.56 -4.14
C TRP A 70 -7.94 -19.28 -5.49
N ASN A 71 -7.12 -20.32 -5.60
CA ASN A 71 -7.18 -21.22 -6.73
C ASN A 71 -8.22 -22.29 -6.41
N ASN A 72 -9.33 -22.28 -7.17
CA ASN A 72 -10.22 -23.43 -7.27
C ASN A 72 -9.43 -24.66 -7.77
N GLY A 73 -8.94 -25.45 -6.82
CA GLY A 73 -8.47 -26.81 -7.02
C GLY A 73 -7.05 -26.94 -7.60
N LYS A 74 -6.29 -27.85 -6.99
CA LYS A 74 -5.28 -28.83 -7.45
C LYS A 74 -4.68 -28.76 -8.88
N LYS A 75 -5.26 -28.08 -9.87
CA LYS A 75 -4.79 -27.96 -11.26
C LYS A 75 -3.65 -26.95 -11.46
N ARG A 76 -3.57 -25.86 -10.69
CA ARG A 76 -2.51 -24.84 -10.91
C ARG A 76 -1.15 -25.22 -10.31
N GLN A 77 -1.14 -26.06 -9.26
CA GLN A 77 0.11 -26.55 -8.64
C GLN A 77 1.00 -27.34 -9.60
N LYS A 78 0.42 -28.02 -10.61
CA LYS A 78 1.19 -28.83 -11.56
C LYS A 78 1.92 -28.03 -12.65
N ASN A 79 1.57 -26.74 -12.86
CA ASN A 79 2.14 -25.89 -13.92
C ASN A 79 2.43 -24.46 -13.43
N ARG A 80 3.00 -24.31 -12.22
CA ARG A 80 3.53 -23.02 -11.77
C ARG A 80 4.72 -22.62 -12.64
N LYS A 81 4.48 -21.82 -13.68
CA LYS A 81 5.55 -21.12 -14.38
C LYS A 81 5.99 -19.98 -13.47
N HIS A 82 7.20 -20.07 -12.92
CA HIS A 82 7.80 -18.97 -12.20
C HIS A 82 7.75 -17.72 -13.07
N ILE A 83 7.20 -16.64 -12.53
CA ILE A 83 7.23 -15.32 -13.15
C ILE A 83 8.69 -14.92 -13.25
N ARG A 84 9.09 -14.44 -14.42
CA ARG A 84 10.41 -13.87 -14.65
C ARG A 84 10.26 -12.40 -14.96
N LEU A 85 10.92 -11.58 -14.15
CA LEU A 85 10.96 -10.15 -14.33
C LEU A 85 11.82 -9.82 -15.55
N SER A 86 11.41 -8.81 -16.32
CA SER A 86 12.33 -8.20 -17.27
C SER A 86 13.50 -7.54 -16.54
N LYS A 87 14.59 -7.22 -17.25
CA LYS A 87 15.76 -6.57 -16.63
C LYS A 87 15.40 -5.26 -15.91
N LYS A 88 14.47 -4.47 -16.48
CA LYS A 88 14.01 -3.21 -15.88
C LYS A 88 13.20 -3.46 -14.61
N GLU A 89 12.25 -4.38 -14.65
CA GLU A 89 11.42 -4.72 -13.50
C GLU A 89 12.22 -5.32 -12.35
N TYR A 90 13.20 -6.17 -12.67
CA TYR A 90 14.12 -6.72 -11.69
C TYR A 90 14.93 -5.60 -11.02
N ALA A 91 15.46 -4.66 -11.82
CA ALA A 91 16.23 -3.53 -11.31
C ALA A 91 15.39 -2.65 -10.38
N GLU A 92 14.16 -2.30 -10.76
CA GLU A 92 13.30 -1.46 -9.91
C GLU A 92 12.79 -2.19 -8.68
N MET A 93 12.50 -3.50 -8.77
CA MET A 93 12.16 -4.28 -7.58
C MET A 93 13.36 -4.37 -6.62
N LEU A 94 14.57 -4.53 -7.14
CA LEU A 94 15.80 -4.51 -6.35
C LEU A 94 16.03 -3.13 -5.71
N ASN A 95 15.83 -2.03 -6.45
CA ASN A 95 15.94 -0.67 -5.92
C ASN A 95 14.95 -0.45 -4.79
N MET A 96 13.69 -0.86 -4.97
CA MET A 96 12.67 -0.80 -3.95
C MET A 96 13.10 -1.60 -2.72
N VAL A 97 13.54 -2.86 -2.88
CA VAL A 97 13.96 -3.70 -1.76
C VAL A 97 15.18 -3.16 -1.01
N LEU A 98 16.14 -2.57 -1.73
CA LEU A 98 17.34 -1.96 -1.14
C LEU A 98 17.10 -0.56 -0.54
N ASN A 99 15.86 -0.06 -0.61
CA ASN A 99 15.49 1.30 -0.22
C ASN A 99 16.30 2.37 -0.97
N ARG A 100 16.38 2.24 -2.29
CA ARG A 100 16.98 3.20 -3.22
C ARG A 100 15.89 3.93 -4.00
N LYS A 101 16.26 5.00 -4.70
CA LYS A 101 15.39 5.66 -5.67
C LYS A 101 14.85 4.61 -6.65
N THR A 102 13.53 4.54 -6.74
CA THR A 102 12.79 3.51 -7.47
C THR A 102 11.89 4.20 -8.48
N ASP A 103 11.90 3.75 -9.72
CA ASP A 103 10.88 4.13 -10.69
C ASP A 103 9.60 3.32 -10.45
N TRP A 104 8.68 3.93 -9.71
CA TRP A 104 7.42 3.32 -9.33
C TRP A 104 6.50 3.03 -10.51
N ASN A 105 6.61 3.77 -11.62
CA ASN A 105 5.75 3.57 -12.79
C ASN A 105 5.99 2.17 -13.39
N ILE A 106 7.26 1.72 -13.43
CA ILE A 106 7.61 0.36 -13.88
C ILE A 106 7.00 -0.70 -12.96
N LEU A 107 6.98 -0.46 -11.64
CA LEU A 107 6.38 -1.38 -10.68
C LEU A 107 4.85 -1.39 -10.82
N PHE A 108 4.21 -0.23 -10.97
CA PHE A 108 2.77 -0.15 -11.22
C PHE A 108 2.38 -1.00 -12.43
N ASP A 109 3.08 -0.83 -13.56
CA ASP A 109 2.84 -1.60 -14.78
C ASP A 109 3.05 -3.11 -14.60
N LEU A 110 4.08 -3.52 -13.85
CA LEU A 110 4.36 -4.92 -13.51
C LEU A 110 3.17 -5.56 -12.79
N PHE A 111 2.63 -4.90 -11.76
CA PHE A 111 1.57 -5.47 -10.92
C PHE A 111 0.21 -5.53 -11.61
N GLN A 112 -0.03 -4.67 -12.61
CA GLN A 112 -1.25 -4.70 -13.43
C GLN A 112 -1.23 -5.75 -14.55
N ARG A 113 -0.14 -6.53 -14.72
CA ARG A 113 -0.15 -7.67 -15.65
C ARG A 113 -1.19 -8.71 -15.25
N LYS A 114 -2.07 -9.08 -16.20
CA LYS A 114 -3.17 -10.05 -15.98
C LYS A 114 -2.72 -11.38 -15.37
N ASN A 115 -1.53 -11.86 -15.72
CA ASN A 115 -1.02 -13.18 -15.29
C ASN A 115 0.03 -13.11 -14.19
N LEU A 116 0.23 -11.95 -13.55
CA LEU A 116 1.12 -11.86 -12.39
C LEU A 116 0.43 -12.49 -11.17
N SER A 117 1.08 -13.49 -10.59
CA SER A 117 0.75 -14.09 -9.30
C SER A 117 1.66 -13.54 -8.21
N ILE A 118 1.07 -13.13 -7.08
CA ILE A 118 1.84 -12.57 -5.95
C ILE A 118 2.65 -13.66 -5.27
N ASP A 119 2.04 -14.83 -5.08
CA ASP A 119 2.70 -16.00 -4.48
C ASP A 119 3.87 -16.48 -5.33
N ASP A 120 3.68 -16.61 -6.66
CA ASP A 120 4.72 -17.10 -7.57
C ASP A 120 5.88 -16.09 -7.70
N LEU A 121 5.61 -14.79 -7.52
CA LEU A 121 6.63 -13.74 -7.50
C LEU A 121 7.45 -13.80 -6.20
N LEU A 122 6.79 -13.78 -5.03
CA LEU A 122 7.46 -13.78 -3.71
C LEU A 122 8.23 -15.08 -3.43
N MET A 123 7.73 -16.21 -3.94
CA MET A 123 8.38 -17.51 -3.84
C MET A 123 9.31 -17.81 -5.03
N GLY A 124 9.37 -16.91 -6.02
CA GLY A 124 10.12 -17.08 -7.24
C GLY A 124 11.63 -16.87 -7.10
N PRO A 125 12.41 -17.32 -8.10
CA PRO A 125 13.86 -17.19 -8.10
C PRO A 125 14.32 -15.73 -8.13
N ASP A 126 13.62 -14.85 -8.84
CA ASP A 126 14.00 -13.43 -8.95
C ASP A 126 13.91 -12.72 -7.59
N PHE A 127 12.79 -12.87 -6.86
CA PHE A 127 12.65 -12.29 -5.52
C PHE A 127 13.65 -12.90 -4.53
N PHE A 128 13.95 -14.20 -4.65
CA PHE A 128 15.00 -14.84 -3.85
C PHE A 128 16.38 -14.22 -4.09
N GLN A 129 16.77 -13.96 -5.34
CA GLN A 129 18.04 -13.32 -5.65
C GLN A 129 18.08 -11.86 -5.16
N ILE A 130 16.97 -11.12 -5.30
CA ILE A 130 16.83 -9.77 -4.75
C ILE A 130 16.99 -9.77 -3.23
N ALA A 131 16.34 -10.70 -2.53
CA ALA A 131 16.47 -10.86 -1.09
C ALA A 131 17.91 -11.20 -0.69
N ARG A 132 18.56 -12.12 -1.40
CA ARG A 132 19.97 -12.49 -1.17
C ARG A 132 20.92 -11.30 -1.36
N GLU A 133 20.71 -10.51 -2.40
CA GLU A 133 21.49 -9.30 -2.67
C GLU A 133 21.32 -8.26 -1.55
N CYS A 134 20.10 -8.04 -1.07
CA CYS A 134 19.81 -7.16 0.05
C CYS A 134 20.46 -7.65 1.35
N TYR A 135 20.33 -8.94 1.63
CA TYR A 135 20.92 -9.59 2.80
C TYR A 135 22.45 -9.43 2.84
N ASN A 136 23.13 -9.77 1.74
CA ASN A 136 24.60 -9.72 1.67
C ASN A 136 25.15 -8.30 1.86
N ARG A 137 24.39 -7.27 1.45
CA ARG A 137 24.84 -5.88 1.54
C ARG A 137 24.60 -5.24 2.90
N LYS A 138 23.47 -5.55 3.56
CA LYS A 138 23.02 -4.80 4.76
C LYS A 138 22.79 -5.66 6.01
N TYR A 139 22.60 -6.97 5.88
CA TYR A 139 22.05 -7.80 6.95
C TYR A 139 22.78 -9.13 7.15
N SER A 140 24.06 -9.23 6.75
CA SER A 140 24.85 -10.47 6.83
C SER A 140 25.06 -11.04 8.24
N GLY A 141 24.70 -10.28 9.29
CA GLY A 141 24.82 -10.67 10.70
C GLY A 141 23.60 -11.38 11.30
N ILE A 142 22.54 -11.66 10.54
CA ILE A 142 21.34 -12.38 11.03
C ILE A 142 21.10 -13.66 10.23
N ILE A 143 20.19 -14.54 10.64
CA ILE A 143 19.92 -15.79 9.92
C ILE A 143 19.19 -15.48 8.60
N PHE A 144 19.75 -15.91 7.46
CA PHE A 144 19.18 -15.63 6.13
C PHE A 144 17.73 -16.13 5.96
N SER A 145 17.38 -17.30 6.50
CA SER A 145 16.00 -17.81 6.40
C SER A 145 15.00 -16.85 7.05
N ASP A 146 15.33 -16.32 8.22
CA ASP A 146 14.47 -15.42 8.98
C ASP A 146 14.35 -14.07 8.29
N PHE A 147 15.46 -13.58 7.72
CA PHE A 147 15.46 -12.39 6.87
C PHE A 147 14.58 -12.57 5.63
N LEU A 148 14.72 -13.68 4.91
CA LEU A 148 13.93 -13.96 3.72
C LEU A 148 12.42 -14.01 4.03
N TRP A 149 12.04 -14.66 5.14
CA TRP A 149 10.65 -14.69 5.58
C TRP A 149 10.15 -13.32 6.00
N THR A 150 10.97 -12.54 6.73
CA THR A 150 10.63 -11.17 7.11
C THR A 150 10.37 -10.31 5.88
N LEU A 151 11.26 -10.38 4.87
CA LEU A 151 11.12 -9.60 3.65
C LEU A 151 9.85 -9.98 2.88
N ARG A 152 9.54 -11.27 2.77
CA ARG A 152 8.29 -11.73 2.15
C ARG A 152 7.06 -11.20 2.88
N SER A 153 7.05 -11.24 4.22
CA SER A 153 5.94 -10.72 5.03
C SER A 153 5.76 -9.20 4.89
N ILE A 154 6.85 -8.45 4.72
CA ILE A 154 6.81 -7.00 4.48
C ILE A 154 6.20 -6.68 3.11
N TYR A 155 6.61 -7.40 2.07
CA TYR A 155 6.20 -7.09 0.70
C TYR A 155 4.87 -7.74 0.29
N LEU A 156 4.41 -8.80 0.96
CA LEU A 156 3.11 -9.41 0.70
C LEU A 156 1.94 -8.41 0.70
N PRO A 157 1.69 -7.63 1.77
CA PRO A 157 0.59 -6.66 1.80
C PRO A 157 0.76 -5.56 0.74
N MET A 158 1.99 -5.08 0.54
CA MET A 158 2.31 -4.11 -0.50
C MET A 158 1.96 -4.63 -1.90
N PHE A 159 2.28 -5.89 -2.18
CA PHE A 159 2.03 -6.49 -3.49
C PHE A 159 0.55 -6.72 -3.75
N TRP A 160 -0.24 -7.03 -2.72
CA TRP A 160 -1.70 -7.05 -2.83
C TRP A 160 -2.28 -5.68 -3.12
N VAL A 161 -1.74 -4.64 -2.49
CA VAL A 161 -2.11 -3.24 -2.76
C VAL A 161 -1.80 -2.88 -4.22
N LEU A 162 -0.59 -3.16 -4.70
CA LEU A 162 -0.19 -2.90 -6.09
C LEU A 162 -0.96 -3.73 -7.11
N LYS A 163 -1.49 -4.89 -6.70
CA LYS A 163 -2.31 -5.77 -7.55
C LYS A 163 -3.75 -5.29 -7.71
N MET A 164 -4.19 -4.34 -6.88
CA MET A 164 -5.55 -3.83 -6.95
C MET A 164 -5.84 -3.20 -8.32
N ASN A 165 -6.98 -3.55 -8.90
CA ASN A 165 -7.48 -2.85 -10.08
C ASN A 165 -8.09 -1.51 -9.63
N ILE A 166 -7.41 -0.41 -9.90
CA ILE A 166 -7.82 0.91 -9.40
C ILE A 166 -9.12 1.35 -10.10
N PRO A 167 -10.19 1.62 -9.34
CA PRO A 167 -11.42 2.13 -9.92
C PRO A 167 -11.20 3.55 -10.44
N LYS A 168 -11.73 3.87 -11.63
CA LYS A 168 -11.57 5.18 -12.26
C LYS A 168 -12.34 6.27 -11.51
N ALA A 169 -11.68 7.38 -11.20
CA ALA A 169 -12.25 8.59 -10.59
C ALA A 169 -11.53 9.84 -11.10
N ASP A 170 -12.14 11.02 -10.94
CA ASP A 170 -11.53 12.30 -11.35
C ASP A 170 -10.54 12.81 -10.29
N LEU A 171 -10.79 12.49 -9.02
CA LEU A 171 -9.97 12.83 -7.87
C LEU A 171 -9.84 11.64 -6.92
N TYR A 172 -8.62 11.35 -6.49
CA TYR A 172 -8.35 10.39 -5.42
C TYR A 172 -8.01 11.16 -4.15
N HIS A 173 -8.76 10.92 -3.08
CA HIS A 173 -8.56 11.55 -1.78
C HIS A 173 -8.10 10.48 -0.78
N CYS A 174 -6.80 10.44 -0.51
CA CYS A 174 -6.21 9.51 0.44
C CYS A 174 -6.19 10.13 1.84
N VAL A 175 -6.65 9.39 2.84
CA VAL A 175 -6.66 9.87 4.24
C VAL A 175 -5.40 9.48 5.03
N ALA A 176 -4.42 8.87 4.35
CA ALA A 176 -3.11 8.52 4.89
C ALA A 176 -2.10 8.35 3.75
N THR A 177 -0.81 8.49 4.07
CA THR A 177 0.31 8.36 3.12
C THR A 177 0.87 6.93 3.00
N GLY A 178 0.30 5.97 3.74
CA GLY A 178 0.65 4.55 3.71
C GLY A 178 0.19 3.81 2.45
N TYR A 179 -0.48 2.68 2.62
CA TYR A 179 -1.02 1.91 1.49
C TYR A 179 -2.05 2.72 0.70
N ALA A 180 -2.80 3.60 1.37
CA ALA A 180 -3.71 4.52 0.70
C ALA A 180 -2.96 5.45 -0.27
N GLY A 181 -1.84 6.04 0.19
CA GLY A 181 -0.97 6.88 -0.64
C GLY A 181 -0.38 6.14 -1.83
N VAL A 182 -0.01 4.85 -1.67
CA VAL A 182 0.44 3.99 -2.78
C VAL A 182 -0.66 3.80 -3.82
N LEU A 183 -1.90 3.49 -3.40
CA LEU A 183 -3.03 3.35 -4.32
C LEU A 183 -3.36 4.65 -5.04
N GLY A 184 -3.37 5.78 -4.33
CA GLY A 184 -3.57 7.10 -4.93
C GLY A 184 -2.49 7.44 -5.96
N SER A 185 -1.22 7.15 -5.64
CA SER A 185 -0.09 7.34 -6.55
C SER A 185 -0.18 6.45 -7.79
N MET A 186 -0.59 5.20 -7.62
CA MET A 186 -0.85 4.26 -8.72
C MET A 186 -2.03 4.72 -9.57
N ALA A 187 -3.04 5.36 -8.96
CA ALA A 187 -4.20 5.87 -9.65
C ALA A 187 -3.84 7.01 -10.63
N VAL A 188 -3.04 7.98 -10.20
CA VAL A 188 -2.54 9.08 -11.06
C VAL A 188 -1.67 8.57 -12.21
N HIS A 189 -1.00 7.43 -12.04
CA HIS A 189 -0.24 6.82 -13.14
C HIS A 189 -1.14 6.22 -14.22
N PHE A 190 -2.27 5.60 -13.84
CA PHE A 190 -3.17 4.92 -14.78
C PHE A 190 -4.33 5.77 -15.29
N HIS A 191 -4.70 6.81 -14.56
CA HIS A 191 -5.83 7.68 -14.85
C HIS A 191 -5.39 9.14 -14.87
N ASP A 192 -5.97 9.92 -15.79
CA ASP A 192 -5.77 11.37 -15.84
C ASP A 192 -6.57 12.04 -14.72
N SER A 193 -6.04 11.93 -13.49
CA SER A 193 -6.73 12.23 -12.24
C SER A 193 -5.80 12.96 -11.28
N SER A 194 -6.38 13.75 -10.36
CA SER A 194 -5.62 14.40 -9.30
C SER A 194 -5.54 13.56 -8.03
N LEU A 195 -4.52 13.82 -7.20
CA LEU A 195 -4.31 13.20 -5.89
C LEU A 195 -4.28 14.25 -4.78
N LEU A 196 -5.26 14.15 -3.88
CA LEU A 196 -5.33 14.88 -2.62
C LEU A 196 -5.01 13.96 -1.45
N ILE A 197 -4.16 14.42 -0.54
CA ILE A 197 -3.87 13.73 0.71
C ILE A 197 -4.36 14.57 1.88
N SER A 198 -5.11 13.95 2.79
CA SER A 198 -5.41 14.52 4.11
C SER A 198 -4.76 13.68 5.19
N GLU A 199 -3.72 14.21 5.82
CA GLU A 199 -3.05 13.54 6.92
C GLU A 199 -3.76 13.82 8.24
N HIS A 200 -4.34 12.75 8.80
CA HIS A 200 -4.94 12.75 10.14
C HIS A 200 -3.94 12.44 11.26
N GLY A 201 -2.76 11.96 10.89
CA GLY A 201 -1.62 11.66 11.73
C GLY A 201 -0.40 11.39 10.84
N ILE A 202 0.81 11.43 11.41
CA ILE A 202 2.02 11.11 10.63
C ILE A 202 2.11 9.59 10.54
N TYR A 203 1.68 9.03 9.41
CA TYR A 203 1.58 7.58 9.19
C TYR A 203 2.85 6.82 9.61
N THR A 204 4.02 7.34 9.22
CA THR A 204 5.30 6.71 9.55
C THR A 204 5.58 6.69 11.05
N ARG A 205 5.19 7.73 11.79
CA ARG A 205 5.39 7.80 13.25
C ARG A 205 4.46 6.86 13.98
N GLU A 206 3.19 6.85 13.60
CA GLU A 206 2.19 5.95 14.21
C GLU A 206 2.61 4.49 14.02
N ARG A 207 3.03 4.12 12.81
CA ARG A 207 3.51 2.77 12.51
C ARG A 207 4.85 2.44 13.17
N GLU A 208 5.77 3.40 13.26
CA GLU A 208 7.03 3.24 13.98
C GLU A 208 6.79 3.01 15.48
N GLU A 209 5.87 3.75 16.10
CA GLU A 209 5.49 3.56 17.50
C GLU A 209 4.85 2.18 17.74
N GLU A 210 3.95 1.74 16.85
CA GLU A 210 3.36 0.39 16.88
C GLU A 210 4.44 -0.70 16.76
N LEU A 211 5.38 -0.55 15.83
CA LEU A 211 6.51 -1.47 15.64
C LEU A 211 7.47 -1.49 16.83
N ILE A 212 7.76 -0.34 17.43
CA ILE A 212 8.61 -0.24 18.63
C ILE A 212 7.97 -1.02 19.78
N LYS A 213 6.64 -0.91 19.94
CA LYS A 213 5.87 -1.65 20.97
C LYS A 213 5.71 -3.14 20.66
N ALA A 214 5.79 -3.55 19.38
CA ALA A 214 5.69 -4.94 18.99
C ALA A 214 6.88 -5.78 19.49
N GLU A 215 6.58 -6.87 20.20
CA GLU A 215 7.57 -7.86 20.66
C GLU A 215 7.97 -8.87 19.57
N TRP A 216 7.13 -9.02 18.52
CA TRP A 216 7.29 -10.02 17.46
C TRP A 216 8.35 -9.64 16.41
N VAL A 217 8.75 -8.38 16.33
CA VAL A 217 9.85 -7.91 15.45
C VAL A 217 11.03 -7.52 16.34
N LYS A 218 12.22 -8.10 16.15
CA LYS A 218 13.41 -7.78 16.95
C LYS A 218 14.50 -7.11 16.11
N GLY A 219 15.20 -6.15 16.71
CA GLY A 219 16.44 -5.56 16.16
C GLY A 219 16.32 -5.05 14.73
N ALA A 220 17.22 -5.52 13.86
CA ALA A 220 17.37 -5.06 12.47
C ALA A 220 16.08 -5.18 11.62
N TYR A 221 15.17 -6.09 11.97
CA TYR A 221 13.91 -6.27 11.24
C TYR A 221 12.95 -5.09 11.40
N LYS A 222 13.00 -4.36 12.53
CA LYS A 222 12.18 -3.14 12.72
C LYS A 222 12.57 -2.06 11.71
N ASN A 223 13.87 -1.92 11.44
CA ASN A 223 14.38 -0.93 10.50
C ASN A 223 13.87 -1.19 9.08
N ILE A 224 13.76 -2.45 8.64
CA ILE A 224 13.24 -2.79 7.31
C ILE A 224 11.79 -2.33 7.16
N TRP A 225 10.96 -2.54 8.20
CA TRP A 225 9.58 -2.06 8.20
C TRP A 225 9.49 -0.53 8.20
N ILE A 226 10.29 0.15 9.02
CA ILE A 226 10.32 1.61 9.08
C ILE A 226 10.75 2.20 7.72
N GLU A 227 11.79 1.65 7.10
CA GLU A 227 12.21 2.04 5.74
C GLU A 227 11.10 1.82 4.73
N GLN A 228 10.35 0.72 4.83
CA GLN A 228 9.22 0.44 3.96
C GLN A 228 8.09 1.48 4.13
N PHE A 229 7.70 1.81 5.37
CA PHE A 229 6.67 2.81 5.63
C PHE A 229 7.08 4.20 5.14
N LYS A 230 8.33 4.61 5.39
CA LYS A 230 8.87 5.89 4.89
C LYS A 230 8.81 5.98 3.37
N LYS A 231 9.18 4.90 2.68
CA LYS A 231 9.17 4.83 1.22
C LYS A 231 7.76 4.98 0.63
N MET A 232 6.75 4.40 1.28
CA MET A 232 5.34 4.60 0.88
C MET A 232 4.92 6.05 1.03
N SER A 233 5.24 6.66 2.17
CA SER A 233 4.89 8.06 2.41
C SER A 233 5.59 9.01 1.43
N LEU A 234 6.87 8.78 1.14
CA LEU A 234 7.61 9.57 0.17
C LEU A 234 7.00 9.50 -1.24
N LEU A 235 6.63 8.32 -1.71
CA LEU A 235 5.91 8.14 -2.98
C LEU A 235 4.62 8.96 -2.99
N ALA A 236 3.83 8.87 -1.91
CA ALA A 236 2.56 9.57 -1.81
C ALA A 236 2.74 11.09 -1.86
N TYR A 237 3.73 11.63 -1.16
CA TYR A 237 4.04 13.06 -1.19
C TYR A 237 4.56 13.53 -2.56
N GLU A 238 5.39 12.73 -3.23
CA GLU A 238 5.92 13.06 -4.55
C GLU A 238 4.83 13.15 -5.61
N LYS A 239 3.79 12.31 -5.50
CA LYS A 239 2.70 12.22 -6.47
C LYS A 239 1.48 13.10 -6.14
N ALA A 240 1.37 13.60 -4.93
CA ALA A 240 0.20 14.39 -4.52
C ALA A 240 0.23 15.81 -5.10
N ASP A 241 -0.89 16.24 -5.68
CA ASP A 241 -1.09 17.63 -6.09
C ASP A 241 -1.26 18.53 -4.87
N ILE A 242 -1.95 18.02 -3.84
CA ILE A 242 -2.24 18.76 -2.61
C ILE A 242 -2.10 17.83 -1.41
N VAL A 243 -1.40 18.31 -0.38
CA VAL A 243 -1.30 17.66 0.93
C VAL A 243 -1.83 18.61 2.00
N THR A 244 -2.87 18.17 2.70
CA THR A 244 -3.48 18.87 3.83
C THR A 244 -3.09 18.17 5.13
N CYS A 245 -2.74 18.95 6.15
CA CYS A 245 -2.33 18.44 7.46
C CYS A 245 -3.20 19.05 8.55
N LEU A 246 -3.57 18.26 9.54
CA LEU A 246 -4.32 18.76 10.72
C LEU A 246 -3.51 19.74 11.59
N TYR A 247 -2.17 19.72 11.53
CA TYR A 247 -1.29 20.60 12.30
C TYR A 247 -0.20 21.25 11.44
N ALA A 248 -0.01 22.57 11.56
CA ALA A 248 1.02 23.32 10.82
C ALA A 248 2.46 22.81 11.06
N ARG A 249 2.73 22.19 12.23
CA ARG A 249 4.04 21.61 12.59
C ARG A 249 4.33 20.27 11.88
N ALA A 250 3.31 19.54 11.43
CA ALA A 250 3.49 18.32 10.63
C ALA A 250 4.13 18.63 9.27
N ARG A 251 3.79 19.80 8.69
CA ARG A 251 4.39 20.30 7.45
C ARG A 251 5.91 20.56 7.56
N LEU A 252 6.40 20.96 8.72
CA LEU A 252 7.84 21.15 8.96
C LEU A 252 8.58 19.80 9.07
N LEU A 253 7.95 18.80 9.69
CA LEU A 253 8.48 17.43 9.75
C LEU A 253 8.50 16.73 8.38
N GLN A 254 7.58 17.08 7.47
CA GLN A 254 7.62 16.64 6.07
C GLN A 254 8.87 17.14 5.35
N MET A 255 9.34 18.36 5.65
CA MET A 255 10.57 18.93 5.09
C MET A 255 11.85 18.32 5.71
N GLU A 256 11.75 17.65 6.85
CA GLU A 256 12.86 16.98 7.54
C GLU A 256 13.07 15.52 7.09
N LEU A 257 12.21 14.96 6.23
CA LEU A 257 12.46 13.67 5.59
C LEU A 257 13.58 13.85 4.54
N PRO A 258 14.80 13.29 4.74
CA PRO A 258 15.86 13.43 3.76
C PRO A 258 15.47 12.73 2.45
N GLY A 259 15.70 13.40 1.32
CA GLY A 259 15.52 12.84 -0.03
C GLY A 259 16.58 11.79 -0.41
#